data_AF-A0A7Y1W4T8-F1
#
_entry.id   AF-A0A7Y1W4T8-F1
#
_cell.length_a   1.000
_cell.length_b   1.000
_cell.length_c   1.000
_cell.angle_alpha   90.00
_cell.angle_beta   90.00
_cell.angle_gamma   90.00
#
_symmetry.space_group_name_H-M   'P 1'
#
loop_
_entity.id
_entity.type
_entity.pdbx_description
1 polymer ?
#
loop_
_entity_poly.entity_id
_entity_poly.type
_entity_poly.pdbx_seq_one_letter_code
_entity_poly.pdbx_strand_id
1 'polypeptide(L)'
;MSFLNELKRRNVLRVGAAYIVTAWLIVQVVETLFPIYGLSDGAIRLVVNLLAVGLVPALVLSWVFEWTPDGLKKDADVDHQGAFAADAAKRLDRVILAVLALALGYFAFDKFILAPQQRAEEVAEAREAGRSEALVESYGEASIAVLAFENMSPDPEQEFFADGIAEDILNLLAGISDLRVISRSSSFTYKDRDVPVTQIADELNVAHVLEGSVRKAGDQIRVTAQLIAARSDTHLWSQTWDRALGDVFAIQDEIAAEVADQLRVEIVGVAPKSTRTDPEAYVYTLEARQIIERLRGAAFEQVHPLLQQALSRDPDYVPALETLVLLDQLAGDYGQVDPEQAERRWRENAQRVLSLDPDNVFVLTSLALYDQYGEQHEFEAAIDQLMRLIEREPNNTELLRRASYVLRVTGYFEEAVELAHQCIRVDPLKHSCVLQLKEAYMWWGKVEQAREYTDKLKARWNQPVLLHELLLLFWEGRPLEAKTFAAQLGLGERVDRNWPWQALPEHELGNEDAFRRQMAAAIEDYHQANDAYLALAIAEVYAAAGYADEAFQWLETSREDDPRNMFRSAFSPFLRGLHDNPRWDLFLQQLGLGHERRAAFQFEVPLPR
;
A
#
# COMPACT_ATOMS: atom_id res chain seq x y z
N MET A 1 10.38 -37.44 63.37
CA MET A 1 10.25 -37.66 61.91
C MET A 1 9.71 -36.38 61.29
N SER A 2 10.23 -35.96 60.13
CA SER A 2 9.81 -34.69 59.50
C SER A 2 8.34 -34.76 59.07
N PHE A 3 7.58 -33.70 59.33
CA PHE A 3 6.16 -33.54 58.94
C PHE A 3 5.93 -33.84 57.44
N LEU A 4 6.92 -33.51 56.59
CA LEU A 4 6.90 -33.79 55.16
C LEU A 4 6.95 -35.30 54.83
N ASN A 5 7.64 -36.09 55.66
CA ASN A 5 7.68 -37.54 55.49
C ASN A 5 6.35 -38.19 55.90
N GLU A 6 5.65 -37.61 56.89
CA GLU A 6 4.32 -38.03 57.31
C GLU A 6 3.27 -37.74 56.21
N LEU A 7 3.32 -36.54 55.62
CA LEU A 7 2.48 -36.14 54.47
C LEU A 7 2.66 -37.05 53.26
N LYS A 8 3.91 -37.45 52.98
CA LYS A 8 4.22 -38.37 51.88
C LYS A 8 3.80 -39.81 52.18
N ARG A 9 3.89 -40.24 53.44
CA ARG A 9 3.43 -41.57 53.88
C ARG A 9 1.93 -41.73 53.72
N ARG A 10 1.14 -40.71 54.08
CA ARG A 10 -0.33 -40.73 54.07
C ARG A 10 -0.95 -40.39 52.70
N ASN A 11 -0.17 -40.37 51.62
CA ASN A 11 -0.63 -40.03 50.26
C ASN A 11 -1.29 -38.65 50.09
N VAL A 12 -1.26 -37.76 51.09
CA VAL A 12 -1.93 -36.45 51.09
C VAL A 12 -1.44 -35.55 49.97
N LEU A 13 -0.14 -35.60 49.65
CA LEU A 13 0.44 -34.84 48.54
C LEU A 13 -0.09 -35.32 47.18
N ARG A 14 -0.33 -36.63 47.02
CA ARG A 14 -0.87 -37.19 45.77
C ARG A 14 -2.34 -36.80 45.61
N VAL A 15 -3.14 -36.87 46.67
CA VAL A 15 -4.55 -36.46 46.64
C VAL A 15 -4.67 -34.95 46.40
N GLY A 16 -3.82 -34.14 47.03
CA GLY A 16 -3.75 -32.69 46.78
C GLY A 16 -3.42 -32.36 45.33
N ALA A 17 -2.40 -33.02 44.75
CA ALA A 17 -2.06 -32.84 43.34
C ALA A 17 -3.21 -33.27 42.42
N ALA A 18 -3.82 -34.43 42.66
CA ALA A 18 -4.97 -34.90 41.87
C ALA A 18 -6.16 -33.93 41.96
N TYR A 19 -6.46 -33.42 43.16
CA TYR A 19 -7.54 -32.45 43.37
C TYR A 19 -7.30 -31.15 42.61
N ILE A 20 -6.08 -30.61 42.63
CA ILE A 20 -5.72 -29.38 41.91
C ILE A 20 -5.90 -29.58 40.40
N VAL A 21 -5.48 -30.72 39.86
CA VAL A 21 -5.62 -31.01 38.43
C VAL A 21 -7.09 -31.16 38.04
N THR A 22 -7.88 -31.89 38.83
CA THR A 22 -9.31 -32.05 38.59
C THR A 22 -10.06 -30.72 38.72
N ALA A 23 -9.73 -29.90 39.73
CA ALA A 23 -10.31 -28.58 39.91
C ALA A 23 -9.99 -27.65 38.74
N TRP A 24 -8.74 -27.65 38.27
CA TRP A 24 -8.33 -26.88 37.09
C TRP A 24 -9.12 -27.31 35.83
N LEU A 25 -9.31 -28.62 35.62
CA LEU A 25 -10.07 -29.13 34.48
C LEU A 25 -11.56 -28.77 34.57
N ILE A 26 -12.15 -28.81 35.77
CA ILE A 26 -13.53 -28.35 35.98
C ILE A 26 -13.67 -26.86 35.67
N VAL A 27 -12.69 -26.04 36.08
CA VAL A 27 -12.71 -24.59 35.78
C VAL A 27 -12.68 -24.34 34.28
N GLN A 28 -11.83 -25.04 33.52
CA GLN A 28 -11.78 -24.92 32.07
C GLN A 28 -13.12 -25.28 31.40
N VAL A 29 -13.72 -26.40 31.80
CA VAL A 29 -15.04 -26.82 31.27
C VAL A 29 -16.12 -25.78 31.58
N VAL A 30 -16.08 -25.20 32.78
CA VAL A 30 -17.03 -24.18 33.22
C VAL A 30 -16.83 -22.88 32.44
N GLU A 31 -15.59 -22.43 32.26
CA GLU A 31 -15.26 -21.25 31.45
C GLU A 31 -15.73 -21.38 30.00
N THR A 32 -15.66 -22.58 29.42
CA THR A 32 -16.17 -22.82 28.06
C THR A 32 -17.69 -22.91 28.00
N LEU A 33 -18.34 -23.66 28.91
CA LEU A 33 -19.76 -23.98 28.78
C LEU A 33 -20.68 -22.91 29.36
N PHE A 34 -20.31 -22.23 30.44
CA PHE A 34 -21.21 -21.31 31.14
C PHE A 34 -21.66 -20.13 30.29
N PRO A 35 -20.76 -19.48 29.49
CA PRO A 35 -21.17 -18.43 28.57
C PRO A 35 -22.18 -18.90 27.52
N ILE A 36 -22.05 -20.15 27.03
CA ILE A 36 -22.96 -20.75 26.04
C ILE A 36 -24.40 -20.83 26.59
N TYR A 37 -24.56 -21.03 27.90
CA TYR A 37 -25.85 -21.06 28.57
C TYR A 37 -26.26 -19.71 29.18
N GLY A 38 -25.55 -18.62 28.86
CA GLY A 38 -25.85 -17.26 29.34
C GLY A 38 -25.58 -17.03 30.82
N LEU A 39 -24.75 -17.86 31.46
CA LEU A 39 -24.37 -17.68 32.86
C LEU A 39 -23.27 -16.62 32.99
N SER A 40 -23.45 -15.67 33.90
CA SER A 40 -22.50 -14.56 34.13
C SER A 40 -21.16 -15.02 34.73
N ASP A 41 -20.12 -14.21 34.57
CA ASP A 41 -18.79 -14.41 35.19
C ASP A 41 -18.83 -14.62 36.71
N GLY A 42 -19.86 -14.10 37.39
CA GLY A 42 -20.09 -14.33 38.82
C GLY A 42 -20.31 -15.81 39.15
N ALA A 43 -20.93 -16.59 38.25
CA ALA A 43 -21.16 -18.01 38.42
C ALA A 43 -19.85 -18.82 38.30
N ILE A 44 -18.97 -18.43 37.37
CA ILE A 44 -17.64 -19.03 37.20
C ILE A 44 -16.82 -18.80 38.48
N ARG A 45 -16.79 -17.57 39.00
CA ARG A 45 -16.10 -17.22 40.26
C ARG A 45 -16.64 -18.00 41.45
N LEU A 46 -17.95 -18.24 41.53
CA LEU A 46 -18.54 -19.06 42.59
C LEU A 46 -18.02 -20.50 42.57
N VAL A 47 -17.93 -21.11 41.39
CA VAL A 47 -17.40 -22.48 41.22
C VAL A 47 -15.93 -22.54 41.65
N VAL A 48 -15.10 -21.58 41.23
CA VAL A 48 -13.69 -21.50 41.62
C VAL A 48 -13.56 -21.39 43.14
N ASN A 49 -14.36 -20.55 43.79
CA ASN A 49 -14.35 -20.39 45.25
C ASN A 49 -14.76 -21.68 45.97
N LEU A 50 -15.78 -22.39 45.48
CA LEU A 50 -16.21 -23.67 46.05
C LEU A 50 -15.12 -24.74 45.94
N LEU A 51 -14.41 -24.81 44.81
CA LEU A 51 -13.27 -25.72 44.63
C LEU A 51 -12.10 -25.35 45.56
N ALA A 52 -11.82 -24.06 45.73
CA ALA A 52 -10.76 -23.59 46.64
C ALA A 52 -11.06 -23.96 48.10
N VAL A 53 -12.31 -23.79 48.54
CA VAL A 53 -12.74 -24.17 49.89
C VAL A 53 -12.74 -25.70 50.05
N GLY A 54 -13.17 -26.44 49.02
CA GLY A 54 -13.24 -27.91 49.03
C GLY A 54 -11.89 -28.62 49.10
N LEU A 55 -10.79 -27.93 48.78
CA LEU A 55 -9.43 -28.46 48.91
C LEU A 55 -9.07 -28.80 50.37
N VAL A 56 -9.48 -27.95 51.33
CA VAL A 56 -9.12 -28.13 52.74
C VAL A 56 -9.75 -29.42 53.33
N PRO A 57 -11.07 -29.67 53.18
CA PRO A 57 -11.67 -30.95 53.54
C PRO A 57 -11.05 -32.15 52.82
N ALA A 58 -10.72 -32.02 51.53
CA ALA A 58 -10.11 -33.11 50.76
C ALA A 58 -8.73 -33.52 51.31
N LEU A 59 -7.90 -32.54 51.70
CA LEU A 59 -6.61 -32.80 52.33
C LEU A 59 -6.77 -33.39 53.74
N VAL A 60 -7.77 -32.95 54.51
CA VAL A 60 -8.05 -33.51 55.85
C VAL A 60 -8.58 -34.95 55.75
N LEU A 61 -9.47 -35.23 54.81
CA LEU A 61 -10.02 -36.58 54.61
C LEU A 61 -8.94 -37.56 54.13
N SER A 62 -8.06 -37.13 53.21
CA SER A 62 -6.92 -37.94 52.79
C SER A 62 -5.87 -38.17 53.90
N TRP A 63 -5.85 -37.31 54.92
CA TRP A 63 -5.00 -37.52 56.09
C TRP A 63 -5.55 -38.59 57.05
N VAL A 64 -6.87 -38.72 57.14
CA VAL A 64 -7.57 -39.57 58.11
C VAL A 64 -7.94 -40.94 57.54
N PHE A 65 -8.21 -41.01 56.24
CA PHE A 65 -8.74 -42.19 55.56
C PHE A 65 -7.89 -42.58 54.36
N GLU A 66 -7.69 -43.88 54.18
CA GLU A 66 -7.04 -44.44 53.00
C GLU A 66 -8.00 -45.40 52.28
N TRP A 67 -8.00 -45.32 50.94
CA TRP A 67 -8.85 -46.16 50.11
C TRP A 67 -8.18 -47.51 49.88
N THR A 68 -8.72 -48.57 50.49
CA THR A 68 -8.23 -49.94 50.34
C THR A 68 -9.14 -50.76 49.43
N PRO A 69 -8.69 -51.92 48.89
CA PRO A 69 -9.55 -52.78 48.06
C PRO A 69 -10.85 -53.24 48.75
N ASP A 70 -10.88 -53.26 50.09
CA ASP A 70 -12.05 -53.60 50.91
C ASP A 70 -12.94 -52.38 51.27
N GLY A 71 -12.62 -51.18 50.77
CA GLY A 71 -13.34 -49.93 51.05
C GLY A 71 -12.54 -48.89 51.85
N LEU A 72 -13.24 -47.83 52.30
CA LEU A 72 -12.67 -46.71 53.04
C LEU A 72 -12.33 -47.13 54.48
N LYS A 73 -11.05 -47.19 54.82
CA LYS A 73 -10.59 -47.53 56.19
C LYS A 73 -9.82 -46.35 56.78
N LYS A 74 -9.83 -46.22 58.12
CA LYS A 74 -8.97 -45.25 58.81
C LYS A 74 -7.52 -45.70 58.67
N ASP A 75 -6.63 -44.76 58.38
CA ASP A 75 -5.19 -45.00 58.15
C ASP A 75 -4.50 -45.75 59.32
N ALA A 76 -5.05 -45.67 60.54
CA ALA A 76 -4.55 -46.39 61.71
C ALA A 76 -4.76 -47.93 61.65
N ASP A 77 -5.66 -48.43 60.81
CA ASP A 77 -6.08 -49.84 60.75
C ASP A 77 -5.61 -50.58 59.48
N VAL A 78 -4.69 -49.98 58.71
CA VAL A 78 -4.22 -50.51 57.42
C VAL A 78 -2.86 -51.21 57.57
N ASP A 79 -2.78 -52.50 57.22
CA ASP A 79 -1.52 -53.26 57.19
C ASP A 79 -0.85 -53.15 55.80
N HIS A 80 0.32 -52.51 55.74
CA HIS A 80 1.01 -52.12 54.50
C HIS A 80 1.95 -53.19 53.92
N GLN A 81 1.86 -54.47 54.32
CA GLN A 81 2.81 -55.52 53.90
C GLN A 81 2.46 -56.26 52.60
N GLY A 82 1.72 -55.64 51.66
CA GLY A 82 1.32 -56.26 50.39
C GLY A 82 1.94 -55.64 49.14
N ALA A 83 2.74 -56.40 48.40
CA ALA A 83 3.40 -55.99 47.15
C ALA A 83 2.43 -55.58 46.00
N PHE A 84 1.13 -55.90 46.10
CA PHE A 84 0.12 -55.56 45.08
C PHE A 84 -0.30 -54.08 45.05
N ALA A 85 -0.16 -53.32 46.15
CA ALA A 85 -0.56 -51.92 46.21
C ALA A 85 0.41 -50.97 45.48
N ALA A 86 1.69 -51.36 45.35
CA ALA A 86 2.74 -50.52 44.78
C ALA A 86 2.65 -50.37 43.25
N ASP A 87 2.21 -51.42 42.54
CA ASP A 87 2.16 -51.40 41.06
C ASP A 87 0.91 -50.71 40.51
N ALA A 88 -0.23 -50.85 41.18
CA ALA A 88 -1.45 -50.11 40.83
C ALA A 88 -1.26 -48.59 41.00
N ALA A 89 -0.59 -48.18 42.08
CA ALA A 89 -0.26 -46.77 42.35
C ALA A 89 0.66 -46.16 41.28
N LYS A 90 1.67 -46.92 40.80
CA LYS A 90 2.60 -46.45 39.75
C LYS A 90 1.94 -46.31 38.37
N ARG A 91 0.94 -47.14 38.05
CA ARG A 91 0.19 -47.01 36.78
C ARG A 91 -0.71 -45.79 36.79
N LEU A 92 -1.36 -45.51 37.91
CA LEU A 92 -2.21 -44.33 38.07
C LEU A 92 -1.40 -43.02 37.97
N ASP A 93 -0.21 -42.97 38.54
CA ASP A 93 0.70 -41.81 38.40
C ASP A 93 1.06 -41.50 36.95
N ARG A 94 1.30 -42.54 36.13
CA ARG A 94 1.65 -42.36 34.72
C ARG A 94 0.49 -41.81 33.90
N VAL A 95 -0.74 -42.25 34.20
CA VAL A 95 -1.95 -41.73 33.54
C VAL A 95 -2.17 -40.27 33.94
N ILE A 96 -2.02 -39.93 35.23
CA ILE A 96 -2.13 -38.55 35.70
C ILE A 96 -1.07 -37.66 35.04
N LEU A 97 0.19 -38.11 34.95
CA LEU A 97 1.26 -37.38 34.29
C LEU A 97 1.02 -37.20 32.78
N ALA A 98 0.49 -38.21 32.10
CA ALA A 98 0.18 -38.12 30.67
C ALA A 98 -0.95 -37.12 30.40
N VAL A 99 -2.02 -37.14 31.21
CA VAL A 99 -3.14 -36.20 31.11
C VAL A 99 -2.67 -34.77 31.42
N LEU A 100 -1.83 -34.59 32.44
CA LEU A 100 -1.19 -33.33 32.77
C LEU A 100 -0.35 -32.78 31.62
N ALA A 101 0.47 -33.63 30.99
CA ALA A 101 1.32 -33.22 29.88
C ALA A 101 0.51 -32.79 28.65
N LEU A 102 -0.57 -33.51 28.33
CA LEU A 102 -1.50 -33.15 27.26
C LEU A 102 -2.21 -31.83 27.55
N ALA A 103 -2.68 -31.65 28.79
CA ALA A 103 -3.34 -30.43 29.21
C ALA A 103 -2.40 -29.20 29.18
N LEU A 104 -1.16 -29.34 29.66
CA LEU A 104 -0.13 -28.31 29.56
C LEU A 104 0.25 -28.01 28.12
N GLY A 105 0.34 -29.04 27.26
CA GLY A 105 0.60 -28.88 25.84
C GLY A 105 -0.50 -28.10 25.13
N TYR A 106 -1.76 -28.44 25.39
CA TYR A 106 -2.92 -27.71 24.86
C TYR A 106 -2.96 -26.26 25.35
N PHE A 107 -2.76 -26.03 26.66
CA PHE A 107 -2.74 -24.68 27.23
C PHE A 107 -1.59 -23.83 26.67
N ALA A 108 -0.42 -24.43 26.44
CA ALA A 108 0.70 -23.73 25.80
C ALA A 108 0.38 -23.41 24.32
N PHE A 109 -0.23 -24.33 23.59
CA PHE A 109 -0.62 -24.12 22.20
C PHE A 109 -1.66 -23.00 22.07
N ASP A 110 -2.70 -23.03 22.91
CA ASP A 110 -3.74 -21.99 22.94
C ASP A 110 -3.16 -20.61 23.29
N LYS A 111 -2.36 -20.54 24.36
CA LYS A 111 -1.86 -19.26 24.88
C LYS A 111 -0.74 -18.64 24.06
N PHE A 112 0.12 -19.45 23.44
CA PHE A 112 1.31 -18.96 22.73
C PHE A 112 1.19 -18.99 21.20
N ILE A 113 0.22 -19.71 20.63
CA ILE A 113 0.03 -19.78 19.18
C ILE A 113 -1.30 -19.15 18.75
N LEU A 114 -2.43 -19.54 19.34
CA LEU A 114 -3.76 -19.06 18.91
C LEU A 114 -4.10 -17.66 19.44
N ALA A 115 -3.93 -17.42 20.75
CA ALA A 115 -4.30 -16.15 21.39
C ALA A 115 -3.54 -14.91 20.86
N PRO A 116 -2.25 -14.97 20.47
CA PRO A 116 -1.56 -13.85 19.86
C PRO A 116 -2.10 -13.47 18.47
N GLN A 117 -2.54 -14.45 17.67
CA GLN A 117 -3.15 -14.21 16.37
C GLN A 117 -4.51 -13.53 16.50
N GLN A 118 -5.38 -14.02 17.39
CA GLN A 118 -6.70 -13.44 17.63
C GLN A 118 -6.61 -12.00 18.17
N ARG A 119 -5.69 -11.73 19.11
CA ARG A 119 -5.47 -10.35 19.59
C ARG A 119 -4.89 -9.44 18.52
N ALA A 120 -4.07 -9.97 17.60
CA ALA A 120 -3.52 -9.18 16.51
C ALA A 120 -4.63 -8.77 15.52
N GLU A 121 -5.57 -9.67 15.23
CA GLU A 121 -6.77 -9.40 14.43
C GLU A 121 -7.69 -8.38 15.12
N GLU A 122 -8.04 -8.58 16.40
CA GLU A 122 -8.88 -7.64 17.15
C GLU A 122 -8.23 -6.24 17.29
N VAL A 123 -6.91 -6.16 17.48
CA VAL A 123 -6.18 -4.89 17.53
C VAL A 123 -6.07 -4.24 16.15
N ALA A 124 -5.98 -5.03 15.08
CA ALA A 124 -6.00 -4.50 13.71
C ALA A 124 -7.37 -3.93 13.37
N GLU A 125 -8.46 -4.64 13.68
CA GLU A 125 -9.84 -4.17 13.52
C GLU A 125 -10.12 -2.92 14.36
N ALA A 126 -9.70 -2.90 15.63
CA ALA A 126 -9.87 -1.73 16.50
C ALA A 126 -9.02 -0.52 16.05
N ARG A 127 -7.84 -0.75 15.45
CA ARG A 127 -7.02 0.31 14.85
C ARG A 127 -7.60 0.82 13.54
N GLU A 128 -8.24 -0.05 12.76
CA GLU A 128 -8.90 0.31 11.51
C GLU A 128 -10.20 1.09 11.80
N ALA A 129 -10.99 0.65 12.77
CA ALA A 129 -12.15 1.37 13.29
C ALA A 129 -11.74 2.73 13.89
N GLY A 130 -10.71 2.76 14.74
CA GLY A 130 -10.20 4.01 15.33
C GLY A 130 -9.56 4.95 14.30
N ARG A 131 -8.97 4.43 13.22
CA ARG A 131 -8.48 5.23 12.08
C ARG A 131 -9.64 5.76 11.25
N SER A 132 -10.69 4.97 11.03
CA SER A 132 -11.89 5.40 10.32
C SER A 132 -12.63 6.50 11.09
N GLU A 133 -12.81 6.32 12.41
CA GLU A 133 -13.41 7.32 13.30
C GLU A 133 -12.57 8.61 13.37
N ALA A 134 -11.24 8.51 13.48
CA ALA A 134 -10.36 9.68 13.44
C ALA A 134 -10.34 10.41 12.08
N LEU A 135 -10.58 9.69 10.97
CA LEU A 135 -10.72 10.25 9.61
C LEU A 135 -12.09 10.93 9.38
N VAL A 136 -13.16 10.40 9.99
CA VAL A 136 -14.48 11.07 10.04
C VAL A 136 -14.36 12.38 10.83
N GLU A 137 -13.61 12.36 11.93
CA GLU A 137 -13.46 13.49 12.85
C GLU A 137 -12.57 14.62 12.27
N SER A 138 -11.61 14.31 11.39
CA SER A 138 -10.71 15.32 10.81
C SER A 138 -11.27 16.10 9.62
N TYR A 139 -12.22 15.54 8.85
CA TYR A 139 -12.84 16.20 7.68
C TYR A 139 -14.33 16.52 7.85
N GLY A 140 -15.00 15.94 8.85
CA GLY A 140 -16.37 16.26 9.21
C GLY A 140 -17.33 16.24 8.02
N GLU A 141 -18.17 17.29 7.93
CA GLU A 141 -19.18 17.49 6.89
C GLU A 141 -18.56 17.92 5.53
N ALA A 142 -17.29 18.34 5.45
CA ALA A 142 -16.69 18.86 4.22
C ALA A 142 -15.94 17.77 3.41
N SER A 143 -16.65 16.69 3.08
CA SER A 143 -16.12 15.58 2.28
C SER A 143 -17.13 15.11 1.23
N ILE A 144 -16.66 14.76 0.03
CA ILE A 144 -17.50 14.38 -1.11
C ILE A 144 -16.91 13.24 -1.94
N ALA A 145 -17.77 12.33 -2.41
CA ALA A 145 -17.48 11.40 -3.49
C ALA A 145 -18.30 11.78 -4.74
N VAL A 146 -17.67 11.79 -5.92
CA VAL A 146 -18.37 11.99 -7.20
C VAL A 146 -18.47 10.66 -7.93
N LEU A 147 -19.68 10.10 -8.00
CA LEU A 147 -19.94 8.83 -8.67
C LEU A 147 -19.97 9.00 -10.19
N ALA A 148 -19.76 7.89 -10.90
CA ALA A 148 -19.96 7.87 -12.34
C ALA A 148 -21.41 8.21 -12.66
N PHE A 149 -21.64 9.10 -13.64
CA PHE A 149 -23.00 9.48 -14.03
C PHE A 149 -23.64 8.35 -14.83
N GLU A 150 -24.91 8.07 -14.56
CA GLU A 150 -25.67 7.03 -15.24
C GLU A 150 -25.98 7.45 -16.68
N ASN A 151 -25.62 6.62 -17.66
CA ASN A 151 -26.05 6.79 -19.05
C ASN A 151 -27.48 6.27 -19.23
N MET A 152 -28.47 7.15 -19.23
CA MET A 152 -29.88 6.82 -19.49
C MET A 152 -30.25 6.84 -20.98
N SER A 153 -29.26 6.85 -21.87
CA SER A 153 -29.45 6.86 -23.32
C SER A 153 -29.44 5.43 -23.90
N PRO A 154 -30.11 5.17 -25.04
CA PRO A 154 -30.08 3.85 -25.69
C PRO A 154 -28.73 3.49 -26.33
N ASP A 155 -27.81 4.44 -26.41
CA ASP A 155 -26.55 4.37 -27.15
C ASP A 155 -25.37 4.21 -26.16
N PRO A 156 -24.68 3.05 -26.13
CA PRO A 156 -23.51 2.81 -25.29
C PRO A 156 -22.32 3.70 -25.66
N GLU A 157 -22.28 4.27 -26.86
CA GLU A 157 -21.23 5.22 -27.23
C GLU A 157 -21.31 6.53 -26.44
N GLN A 158 -22.33 6.77 -25.60
CA GLN A 158 -22.44 7.97 -24.76
C GLN A 158 -21.93 7.76 -23.32
N GLU A 159 -21.47 6.55 -23.01
CA GLU A 159 -20.90 6.18 -21.70
C GLU A 159 -19.71 7.06 -21.33
N PHE A 160 -18.82 7.32 -22.30
CA PHE A 160 -17.61 8.13 -22.10
C PHE A 160 -17.94 9.57 -21.71
N PHE A 161 -19.07 10.09 -22.19
CA PHE A 161 -19.48 11.46 -21.95
C PHE A 161 -20.04 11.63 -20.54
N ALA A 162 -20.84 10.66 -20.06
CA ALA A 162 -21.30 10.65 -18.68
C ALA A 162 -20.13 10.49 -17.69
N ASP A 163 -19.18 9.61 -17.99
CA ASP A 163 -17.97 9.43 -17.19
C ASP A 163 -17.07 10.67 -17.20
N GLY A 164 -16.96 11.34 -18.36
CA GLY A 164 -16.19 12.57 -18.53
C GLY A 164 -16.69 13.72 -17.67
N ILE A 165 -18.01 13.95 -17.63
CA ILE A 165 -18.61 15.00 -16.77
C ILE A 165 -18.27 14.75 -15.30
N ALA A 166 -18.43 13.52 -14.83
CA ALA A 166 -18.13 13.16 -13.44
C ALA A 166 -16.64 13.34 -13.11
N GLU A 167 -15.75 13.01 -14.04
CA GLU A 167 -14.31 13.19 -13.90
C GLU A 167 -13.89 14.66 -13.84
N ASP A 168 -14.46 15.52 -14.69
CA ASP A 168 -14.14 16.95 -14.68
C ASP A 168 -14.64 17.65 -13.41
N ILE A 169 -15.85 17.30 -12.95
CA ILE A 169 -16.36 17.79 -11.66
C ILE A 169 -15.41 17.39 -10.53
N LEU A 170 -14.97 16.13 -10.51
CA LEU A 170 -14.06 15.61 -9.48
C LEU A 170 -12.74 16.37 -9.49
N ASN A 171 -12.15 16.62 -10.65
CA ASN A 171 -10.90 17.36 -10.81
C ASN A 171 -11.03 18.82 -10.32
N LEU A 172 -12.13 19.49 -10.67
CA LEU A 172 -12.40 20.85 -10.21
C LEU A 172 -12.59 20.94 -8.69
N LEU A 173 -13.30 19.98 -8.10
CA LEU A 173 -13.51 19.92 -6.66
C LEU A 173 -12.23 19.59 -5.88
N ALA A 174 -11.38 18.73 -6.43
CA ALA A 174 -10.14 18.30 -5.77
C ALA A 174 -9.16 19.46 -5.52
N GLY A 175 -9.29 20.57 -6.27
CA GLY A 175 -8.52 21.80 -6.06
C GLY A 175 -9.01 22.70 -4.91
N ILE A 176 -9.99 22.27 -4.10
CA ILE A 176 -10.53 23.03 -2.98
C ILE A 176 -9.90 22.54 -1.67
N SER A 177 -9.08 23.39 -1.02
CA SER A 177 -8.27 23.05 0.17
C SER A 177 -9.07 22.50 1.35
N ASP A 178 -10.26 23.05 1.57
CA ASP A 178 -11.14 22.71 2.69
C ASP A 178 -12.14 21.59 2.35
N LEU A 179 -12.01 20.95 1.19
CA LEU A 179 -12.88 19.86 0.73
C LEU A 179 -12.09 18.57 0.52
N ARG A 180 -12.48 17.51 1.22
CA ARG A 180 -11.96 16.16 0.93
C ARG A 180 -12.72 15.56 -0.24
N VAL A 181 -12.04 15.30 -1.35
CA VAL A 181 -12.62 14.68 -2.56
C VAL A 181 -12.07 13.28 -2.76
N ILE A 182 -12.96 12.30 -2.88
CA ILE A 182 -12.59 10.90 -3.15
C ILE A 182 -12.20 10.73 -4.62
N SER A 183 -11.12 9.98 -4.88
CA SER A 183 -10.59 9.82 -6.23
C SER A 183 -11.55 9.08 -7.17
N ARG A 184 -11.41 9.38 -8.48
CA ARG A 184 -12.19 8.77 -9.56
C ARG A 184 -12.19 7.25 -9.49
N SER A 185 -11.01 6.64 -9.32
CA SER A 185 -10.87 5.18 -9.27
C SER A 185 -11.67 4.54 -8.14
N SER A 186 -11.75 5.21 -6.98
CA SER A 186 -12.50 4.72 -5.83
C SER A 186 -14.00 4.90 -6.06
N SER A 187 -14.43 6.09 -6.46
CA SER A 187 -15.83 6.40 -6.71
C SER A 187 -16.44 5.59 -7.86
N PHE A 188 -15.69 5.36 -8.93
CA PHE A 188 -16.17 4.63 -10.12
C PHE A 188 -16.19 3.11 -9.91
N THR A 189 -15.64 2.61 -8.79
CA THR A 189 -15.76 1.18 -8.43
C THR A 189 -17.22 0.77 -8.23
N TYR A 190 -18.08 1.71 -7.85
CA TYR A 190 -19.51 1.50 -7.64
C TYR A 190 -20.36 1.61 -8.91
N LYS A 191 -19.75 1.96 -10.05
CA LYS A 191 -20.43 2.03 -11.34
C LYS A 191 -21.08 0.67 -11.68
N ASP A 192 -22.31 0.72 -12.17
CA ASP A 192 -23.14 -0.44 -12.52
C ASP A 192 -23.44 -1.40 -11.36
N ARG A 193 -23.27 -0.95 -10.11
CA ARG A 193 -23.62 -1.71 -8.91
C ARG A 193 -24.82 -1.08 -8.21
N ASP A 194 -25.78 -1.91 -7.83
CA ASP A 194 -26.94 -1.51 -7.04
C ASP A 194 -26.55 -1.47 -5.55
N VAL A 195 -25.80 -0.44 -5.16
CA VAL A 195 -25.33 -0.21 -3.77
C VAL A 195 -25.99 1.07 -3.24
N PRO A 196 -26.64 1.05 -2.07
CA PRO A 196 -27.22 2.25 -1.47
C PRO A 196 -26.17 3.34 -1.24
N VAL A 197 -26.51 4.60 -1.52
CA VAL A 197 -25.62 5.76 -1.35
C VAL A 197 -25.07 5.87 0.07
N THR A 198 -25.87 5.52 1.07
CA THR A 198 -25.43 5.47 2.48
C THR A 198 -24.29 4.48 2.70
N GLN A 199 -24.36 3.29 2.11
CA GLN A 199 -23.30 2.29 2.18
C GLN A 199 -22.05 2.74 1.41
N ILE A 200 -22.21 3.32 0.22
CA ILE A 200 -21.10 3.88 -0.55
C ILE A 200 -20.38 4.96 0.28
N ALA A 201 -21.15 5.84 0.91
CA ALA A 201 -20.61 6.91 1.74
C ALA A 201 -19.89 6.40 3.00
N ASP A 202 -20.39 5.33 3.63
CA ASP A 202 -19.73 4.67 4.76
C ASP A 202 -18.41 4.02 4.33
N GLU A 203 -18.39 3.31 3.19
CA GLU A 203 -17.20 2.65 2.65
C GLU A 203 -16.12 3.64 2.18
N LEU A 204 -16.53 4.76 1.58
CA LEU A 204 -15.64 5.85 1.15
C LEU A 204 -15.34 6.86 2.26
N ASN A 205 -16.06 6.77 3.38
CA ASN A 205 -15.98 7.65 4.53
C ASN A 205 -16.14 9.14 4.13
N VAL A 206 -17.30 9.48 3.56
CA VAL A 206 -17.67 10.84 3.11
C VAL A 206 -19.03 11.30 3.65
N ALA A 207 -19.18 12.61 3.84
CA ALA A 207 -20.42 13.25 4.27
C ALA A 207 -21.38 13.52 3.10
N HIS A 208 -20.85 13.68 1.89
CA HIS A 208 -21.61 13.99 0.69
C HIS A 208 -21.30 13.03 -0.45
N VAL A 209 -22.32 12.75 -1.27
CA VAL A 209 -22.18 12.00 -2.52
C VAL A 209 -22.84 12.79 -3.63
N LEU A 210 -22.10 13.01 -4.73
CA LEU A 210 -22.62 13.53 -5.96
C LEU A 210 -22.89 12.37 -6.92
N GLU A 211 -24.13 12.27 -7.36
CA GLU A 211 -24.54 11.36 -8.42
C GLU A 211 -25.22 12.14 -9.55
N GLY A 212 -25.36 11.52 -10.71
CA GLY A 212 -25.98 12.18 -11.84
C GLY A 212 -26.35 11.22 -12.95
N SER A 213 -27.03 11.75 -13.95
CA SER A 213 -27.43 11.00 -15.13
C SER A 213 -27.38 11.85 -16.38
N VAL A 214 -27.10 11.20 -17.49
CA VAL A 214 -27.04 11.80 -18.82
C VAL A 214 -28.01 11.08 -19.74
N ARG A 215 -28.86 11.85 -20.42
CA ARG A 215 -29.83 11.35 -21.37
C ARG A 215 -29.79 12.14 -22.67
N LYS A 216 -29.53 11.46 -23.78
CA LYS A 216 -29.60 11.99 -25.13
C LYS A 216 -30.95 11.69 -25.77
N ALA A 217 -31.55 12.70 -26.39
CA ALA A 217 -32.77 12.58 -27.18
C ALA A 217 -32.67 13.43 -28.45
N GLY A 218 -32.39 12.79 -29.60
CA GLY A 218 -32.13 13.49 -30.86
C GLY A 218 -30.90 14.39 -30.75
N ASP A 219 -31.06 15.68 -31.05
CA ASP A 219 -30.03 16.72 -30.95
C ASP A 219 -30.05 17.46 -29.60
N GLN A 220 -30.57 16.84 -28.54
CA GLN A 220 -30.53 17.39 -27.18
C GLN A 220 -29.94 16.40 -26.18
N ILE A 221 -29.17 16.94 -25.25
CA ILE A 221 -28.63 16.26 -24.09
C ILE A 221 -29.29 16.87 -22.85
N ARG A 222 -29.77 16.00 -21.98
CA ARG A 222 -30.19 16.33 -20.63
C ARG A 222 -29.17 15.75 -19.65
N VAL A 223 -28.56 16.59 -18.85
CA VAL A 223 -27.71 16.18 -17.73
C VAL A 223 -28.43 16.52 -16.43
N THR A 224 -28.42 15.62 -15.46
CA THR A 224 -28.91 15.86 -14.11
C THR A 224 -27.79 15.55 -13.13
N ALA A 225 -27.55 16.41 -12.16
CA ALA A 225 -26.61 16.17 -11.07
C ALA A 225 -27.31 16.42 -9.73
N GLN A 226 -27.00 15.62 -8.71
CA GLN A 226 -27.65 15.66 -7.41
C GLN A 226 -26.63 15.45 -6.29
N LEU A 227 -26.63 16.36 -5.32
CA LEU A 227 -25.84 16.26 -4.10
C LEU A 227 -26.68 15.65 -2.99
N ILE A 228 -26.18 14.57 -2.39
CA ILE A 228 -26.84 13.81 -1.33
C ILE A 228 -26.02 13.91 -0.05
N ALA A 229 -26.68 14.21 1.07
CA ALA A 229 -26.13 14.06 2.41
C ALA A 229 -26.13 12.59 2.82
N ALA A 230 -24.96 12.01 3.01
CA ALA A 230 -24.74 10.59 3.29
C ALA A 230 -25.48 10.09 4.54
N ARG A 231 -25.49 10.88 5.62
CA ARG A 231 -26.03 10.44 6.93
C ARG A 231 -27.55 10.31 6.94
N SER A 232 -28.24 11.06 6.10
CA SER A 232 -29.70 11.16 6.11
C SER A 232 -30.33 10.79 4.77
N ASP A 233 -29.53 10.35 3.80
CA ASP A 233 -29.95 10.02 2.43
C ASP A 233 -30.84 11.13 1.84
N THR A 234 -30.45 12.38 2.06
CA THR A 234 -31.26 13.56 1.73
C THR A 234 -30.61 14.32 0.58
N HIS A 235 -31.38 14.60 -0.47
CA HIS A 235 -30.95 15.47 -1.55
C HIS A 235 -30.84 16.91 -1.04
N LEU A 236 -29.62 17.44 -1.02
CA LEU A 236 -29.32 18.82 -0.66
C LEU A 236 -29.53 19.75 -1.85
N TRP A 237 -29.11 19.31 -3.03
CA TRP A 237 -29.20 20.05 -4.28
C TRP A 237 -29.42 19.10 -5.44
N SER A 238 -30.15 19.58 -6.46
CA SER A 238 -30.38 18.87 -7.71
C SER A 238 -30.59 19.89 -8.81
N GLN A 239 -29.91 19.70 -9.94
CA GLN A 239 -30.04 20.57 -11.09
C GLN A 239 -30.04 19.77 -12.38
N THR A 240 -30.79 20.27 -13.36
CA THR A 240 -30.92 19.67 -14.68
C THR A 240 -30.57 20.70 -15.75
N TRP A 241 -29.75 20.29 -16.70
CA TRP A 241 -29.35 21.08 -17.86
C TRP A 241 -29.87 20.43 -19.13
N ASP A 242 -30.60 21.20 -19.92
CA ASP A 242 -30.94 20.86 -21.30
C ASP A 242 -30.01 21.65 -22.23
N ARG A 243 -29.25 20.93 -23.06
CA ARG A 243 -28.29 21.52 -24.01
C ARG A 243 -28.45 20.88 -25.38
N ALA A 244 -28.27 21.68 -26.44
CA ALA A 244 -28.24 21.16 -27.80
C ALA A 244 -26.95 20.35 -27.99
N LEU A 245 -27.01 19.24 -28.74
CA LEU A 245 -25.92 18.27 -28.95
C LEU A 245 -24.75 18.79 -29.82
N GLY A 246 -24.53 20.11 -29.81
CA GLY A 246 -23.48 20.77 -30.58
C GLY A 246 -22.11 20.38 -30.06
N ASP A 247 -21.42 21.30 -29.40
CA ASP A 247 -20.15 20.99 -28.78
C ASP A 247 -20.38 20.30 -27.43
N VAL A 248 -20.44 18.97 -27.49
CA VAL A 248 -20.68 18.10 -26.34
C VAL A 248 -19.62 18.32 -25.25
N PHE A 249 -18.37 18.62 -25.60
CA PHE A 249 -17.30 18.86 -24.62
C PHE A 249 -17.41 20.23 -23.95
N ALA A 250 -17.72 21.30 -24.70
CA ALA A 250 -17.98 22.61 -24.08
C ALA A 250 -19.18 22.56 -23.12
N ILE A 251 -20.18 21.72 -23.43
CA ILE A 251 -21.31 21.45 -22.53
C ILE A 251 -20.86 20.72 -21.27
N GLN A 252 -19.97 19.73 -21.41
CA GLN A 252 -19.38 19.03 -20.28
C GLN A 252 -18.59 19.98 -19.38
N ASP A 253 -17.70 20.81 -19.94
CA ASP A 253 -16.92 21.80 -19.16
C ASP A 253 -17.81 22.83 -18.46
N GLU A 254 -18.82 23.35 -19.17
CA GLU A 254 -19.77 24.32 -18.61
C GLU A 254 -20.56 23.71 -17.45
N ILE A 255 -21.07 22.49 -17.63
CA ILE A 255 -21.82 21.79 -16.58
C ILE A 255 -20.91 21.41 -15.42
N ALA A 256 -19.70 20.90 -15.69
CA ALA A 256 -18.76 20.53 -14.65
C ALA A 256 -18.34 21.74 -13.80
N ALA A 257 -18.08 22.88 -14.44
CA ALA A 257 -17.83 24.14 -13.77
C ALA A 257 -19.05 24.61 -12.97
N GLU A 258 -20.25 24.62 -13.54
CA GLU A 258 -21.45 25.07 -12.83
C GLU A 258 -21.78 24.18 -11.61
N VAL A 259 -21.59 22.86 -11.74
CA VAL A 259 -21.72 21.91 -10.64
C VAL A 259 -20.65 22.17 -9.58
N ALA A 260 -19.38 22.26 -9.96
CA ALA A 260 -18.29 22.51 -9.03
C ALA A 260 -18.45 23.85 -8.31
N ASP A 261 -18.90 24.91 -9.00
CA ASP A 261 -19.20 26.22 -8.44
C ASP A 261 -20.27 26.13 -7.37
N GLN A 262 -21.38 25.43 -7.65
CA GLN A 262 -22.45 25.29 -6.67
C GLN A 262 -22.05 24.42 -5.48
N LEU A 263 -21.32 23.34 -5.71
CA LEU A 263 -20.81 22.50 -4.64
C LEU A 263 -19.78 23.24 -3.78
N ARG A 264 -18.95 24.10 -4.37
CA ARG A 264 -17.99 24.93 -3.66
C ARG A 264 -18.70 25.98 -2.80
N VAL A 265 -19.84 26.52 -3.23
CA VAL A 265 -20.67 27.45 -2.45
C VAL A 265 -21.42 26.72 -1.32
N GLU A 266 -22.05 25.59 -1.62
CA GLU A 266 -22.85 24.81 -0.65
C GLU A 266 -21.99 24.12 0.41
N ILE A 267 -20.79 23.66 0.06
CA ILE A 267 -19.94 22.87 0.97
C ILE A 267 -18.85 23.74 1.63
N VAL A 268 -18.30 24.75 0.94
CA VAL A 268 -17.07 25.44 1.38
C VAL A 268 -17.17 26.98 1.40
N GLY A 269 -18.12 27.59 0.69
CA GLY A 269 -18.34 29.06 0.69
C GLY A 269 -17.30 29.90 -0.06
N VAL A 270 -16.56 29.36 -1.04
CA VAL A 270 -15.47 30.05 -1.78
C VAL A 270 -15.75 30.11 -3.30
N ALA A 271 -15.40 31.19 -3.99
CA ALA A 271 -15.61 31.33 -5.44
C ALA A 271 -14.41 30.84 -6.30
N PRO A 272 -14.62 30.23 -7.49
CA PRO A 272 -13.55 29.67 -8.33
C PRO A 272 -13.09 30.55 -9.52
N LYS A 273 -11.95 30.14 -10.11
CA LYS A 273 -11.42 30.58 -11.42
C LYS A 273 -11.61 29.44 -12.44
N SER A 274 -12.31 29.70 -13.54
CA SER A 274 -12.37 28.84 -14.74
C SER A 274 -11.84 29.63 -15.94
N THR A 275 -11.04 28.98 -16.80
CA THR A 275 -10.58 29.53 -18.07
C THR A 275 -11.21 28.72 -19.20
N ARG A 276 -11.77 29.40 -20.20
CA ARG A 276 -12.44 28.79 -21.36
C ARG A 276 -11.40 28.21 -22.33
N THR A 277 -11.57 26.95 -22.75
CA THR A 277 -10.63 26.21 -23.62
C THR A 277 -11.19 26.01 -25.04
N ASP A 278 -10.30 25.84 -26.04
CA ASP A 278 -10.66 25.43 -27.41
C ASP A 278 -10.95 23.91 -27.49
N PRO A 279 -12.15 23.49 -27.93
CA PRO A 279 -12.56 22.08 -27.95
C PRO A 279 -11.70 21.18 -28.85
N GLU A 280 -11.16 21.73 -29.94
CA GLU A 280 -10.35 20.98 -30.88
C GLU A 280 -8.95 20.74 -30.29
N ALA A 281 -8.41 21.72 -29.55
CA ALA A 281 -7.17 21.55 -28.78
C ALA A 281 -7.29 20.47 -27.69
N TYR A 282 -8.45 20.40 -27.02
CA TYR A 282 -8.78 19.34 -26.07
C TYR A 282 -8.76 17.95 -26.72
N VAL A 283 -9.48 17.76 -27.83
CA VAL A 283 -9.57 16.47 -28.53
C VAL A 283 -8.19 15.97 -28.98
N TYR A 284 -7.38 16.82 -29.60
CA TYR A 284 -6.02 16.44 -30.00
C TYR A 284 -5.15 16.00 -28.81
N THR A 285 -5.34 16.64 -27.66
CA THR A 285 -4.60 16.31 -26.43
C THR A 285 -5.06 14.99 -25.82
N LEU A 286 -6.37 14.70 -25.84
CA LEU A 286 -6.91 13.43 -25.36
C LEU A 286 -6.44 12.27 -26.24
N GLU A 287 -6.49 12.43 -27.57
CA GLU A 287 -5.99 11.43 -28.52
C GLU A 287 -4.48 11.18 -28.32
N ALA A 288 -3.71 12.25 -28.14
CA ALA A 288 -2.28 12.17 -27.81
C ALA A 288 -2.02 11.32 -26.55
N ARG A 289 -2.75 11.58 -25.46
CA ARG A 289 -2.61 10.81 -24.21
C ARG A 289 -2.94 9.34 -24.39
N GLN A 290 -4.01 9.02 -25.11
CA GLN A 290 -4.39 7.62 -25.39
C GLN A 290 -3.32 6.87 -26.19
N ILE A 291 -2.68 7.54 -27.17
CA ILE A 291 -1.60 6.93 -27.94
C ILE A 291 -0.35 6.73 -27.07
N ILE A 292 0.00 7.69 -26.21
CA ILE A 292 1.10 7.55 -25.23
C ILE A 292 0.83 6.36 -24.30
N GLU A 293 -0.38 6.19 -23.77
CA GLU A 293 -0.69 5.06 -22.89
C GLU A 293 -0.50 3.70 -23.60
N ARG A 294 -0.90 3.63 -24.88
CA ARG A 294 -0.81 2.41 -25.68
C ARG A 294 0.61 2.10 -26.15
N LEU A 295 1.34 3.10 -26.65
CA LEU A 295 2.62 2.92 -27.35
C LEU A 295 3.84 3.35 -26.54
N ARG A 296 3.63 4.06 -25.42
CA ARG A 296 4.67 4.63 -24.55
C ARG A 296 5.71 5.41 -25.37
N GLY A 297 7.00 5.08 -25.26
CA GLY A 297 8.06 5.76 -26.00
C GLY A 297 7.90 5.72 -27.53
N ALA A 298 7.27 4.68 -28.09
CA ALA A 298 7.05 4.58 -29.54
C ALA A 298 5.96 5.52 -30.07
N ALA A 299 5.36 6.36 -29.20
CA ALA A 299 4.30 7.28 -29.55
C ALA A 299 4.79 8.56 -30.26
N PHE A 300 6.09 8.88 -30.21
CA PHE A 300 6.62 10.20 -30.61
C PHE A 300 6.13 10.70 -31.98
N GLU A 301 6.35 9.91 -33.04
CA GLU A 301 5.99 10.26 -34.42
C GLU A 301 4.48 10.46 -34.64
N GLN A 302 3.64 9.78 -33.86
CA GLN A 302 2.18 9.88 -33.96
C GLN A 302 1.63 11.02 -33.11
N VAL A 303 2.24 11.28 -31.95
CA VAL A 303 1.69 12.18 -30.94
C VAL A 303 2.18 13.60 -31.08
N HIS A 304 3.46 13.79 -31.44
CA HIS A 304 4.02 15.13 -31.58
C HIS A 304 3.22 16.01 -32.58
N PRO A 305 2.80 15.52 -33.77
CA PRO A 305 1.96 16.31 -34.67
C PRO A 305 0.59 16.69 -34.09
N LEU A 306 -0.06 15.79 -33.34
CA LEU A 306 -1.36 16.06 -32.71
C LEU A 306 -1.24 17.18 -31.67
N LEU A 307 -0.20 17.15 -30.83
CA LEU A 307 0.03 18.19 -29.83
C LEU A 307 0.40 19.54 -30.47
N GLN A 308 1.12 19.53 -31.60
CA GLN A 308 1.35 20.75 -32.38
C GLN A 308 0.04 21.32 -32.96
N GLN A 309 -0.88 20.45 -33.40
CA GLN A 309 -2.21 20.89 -33.83
C GLN A 309 -3.00 21.49 -32.66
N ALA A 310 -2.95 20.88 -31.47
CA ALA A 310 -3.58 21.43 -30.27
C ALA A 310 -3.06 22.84 -29.96
N LEU A 311 -1.74 23.03 -29.92
CA LEU A 311 -1.12 24.31 -29.60
C LEU A 311 -1.23 25.34 -30.74
N SER A 312 -1.51 24.92 -31.97
CA SER A 312 -1.84 25.85 -33.06
C SER A 312 -3.21 26.49 -32.89
N ARG A 313 -4.12 25.81 -32.16
CA ARG A 313 -5.48 26.28 -31.84
C ARG A 313 -5.51 27.07 -30.55
N ASP A 314 -4.91 26.52 -29.51
CA ASP A 314 -4.77 27.19 -28.21
C ASP A 314 -3.30 27.13 -27.77
N PRO A 315 -2.52 28.18 -28.06
CA PRO A 315 -1.10 28.19 -27.75
C PRO A 315 -0.80 27.98 -26.27
N ASP A 316 -1.66 28.44 -25.36
CA ASP A 316 -1.40 28.44 -23.93
C ASP A 316 -2.16 27.31 -23.20
N TYR A 317 -2.61 26.31 -23.95
CA TYR A 317 -3.31 25.15 -23.41
C TYR A 317 -2.37 24.25 -22.58
N VAL A 318 -2.37 24.47 -21.26
CA VAL A 318 -1.48 23.79 -20.30
C VAL A 318 -1.52 22.26 -20.42
N PRO A 319 -2.67 21.57 -20.50
CA PRO A 319 -2.70 20.11 -20.67
C PRO A 319 -1.97 19.59 -21.91
N ALA A 320 -1.98 20.33 -23.03
CA ALA A 320 -1.21 19.95 -24.22
C ALA A 320 0.29 20.14 -24.00
N LEU A 321 0.69 21.24 -23.36
CA LEU A 321 2.08 21.50 -22.99
C LEU A 321 2.62 20.44 -22.01
N GLU A 322 1.85 20.06 -20.98
CA GLU A 322 2.20 18.94 -20.08
C GLU A 322 2.38 17.63 -20.84
N THR A 323 1.49 17.36 -21.80
CA THR A 323 1.56 16.13 -22.60
C THR A 323 2.80 16.13 -23.51
N LEU A 324 3.24 17.30 -24.01
CA LEU A 324 4.52 17.44 -24.71
C LEU A 324 5.71 17.19 -23.78
N VAL A 325 5.69 17.74 -22.56
CA VAL A 325 6.73 17.48 -21.54
C VAL A 325 6.86 15.97 -21.29
N LEU A 326 5.74 15.27 -21.09
CA LEU A 326 5.73 13.81 -20.95
C LEU A 326 6.28 13.11 -22.20
N LEU A 327 5.84 13.53 -23.39
CA LEU A 327 6.26 12.92 -24.65
C LEU A 327 7.76 13.08 -24.89
N ASP A 328 8.32 14.27 -24.64
CA ASP A 328 9.75 14.54 -24.78
C ASP A 328 10.58 13.72 -23.80
N GLN A 329 10.11 13.59 -22.55
CA GLN A 329 10.73 12.71 -21.56
C GLN A 329 10.77 11.25 -22.05
N LEU A 330 9.63 10.71 -22.50
CA LEU A 330 9.55 9.34 -23.00
C LEU A 330 10.38 9.15 -24.28
N ALA A 331 10.37 10.10 -25.21
CA ALA A 331 11.13 10.01 -26.43
C ALA A 331 12.65 9.97 -26.17
N GLY A 332 13.11 10.74 -25.19
CA GLY A 332 14.49 10.69 -24.71
C GLY A 332 14.84 9.39 -23.97
N ASP A 333 13.94 8.88 -23.12
CA ASP A 333 14.15 7.65 -22.34
C ASP A 333 14.16 6.39 -23.25
N TYR A 334 13.42 6.41 -24.35
CA TYR A 334 13.30 5.29 -25.31
C TYR A 334 14.13 5.47 -26.59
N GLY A 335 15.04 6.45 -26.63
CA GLY A 335 15.98 6.68 -27.73
C GLY A 335 15.32 6.97 -29.08
N GLN A 336 14.08 7.48 -29.10
CA GLN A 336 13.37 7.84 -30.33
C GLN A 336 13.85 9.17 -30.91
N VAL A 337 14.36 10.03 -30.04
CA VAL A 337 14.92 11.33 -30.38
C VAL A 337 16.29 11.43 -29.72
N ASP A 338 17.18 12.20 -30.35
CA ASP A 338 18.46 12.56 -29.75
C ASP A 338 18.26 13.08 -28.31
N PRO A 339 18.96 12.53 -27.30
CA PRO A 339 18.74 12.89 -25.90
C PRO A 339 18.89 14.38 -25.60
N GLU A 340 19.87 15.06 -26.20
CA GLU A 340 20.06 16.51 -26.02
C GLU A 340 18.91 17.31 -26.64
N GLN A 341 18.41 16.88 -27.79
CA GLN A 341 17.25 17.50 -28.42
C GLN A 341 15.97 17.29 -27.59
N ALA A 342 15.74 16.07 -27.08
CA ALA A 342 14.61 15.76 -26.22
C ALA A 342 14.66 16.60 -24.94
N GLU A 343 15.83 16.72 -24.30
CA GLU A 343 16.04 17.53 -23.11
C GLU A 343 15.78 19.02 -23.35
N ARG A 344 16.26 19.58 -24.48
CA ARG A 344 15.98 20.98 -24.83
C ARG A 344 14.49 21.25 -24.95
N ARG A 345 13.76 20.43 -25.72
CA ARG A 345 12.30 20.61 -25.89
C ARG A 345 11.55 20.42 -24.59
N TRP A 346 11.94 19.42 -23.80
CA TRP A 346 11.39 19.19 -22.47
C TRP A 346 11.54 20.43 -21.58
N ARG A 347 12.74 21.04 -21.51
CA ARG A 347 12.98 22.27 -20.71
C ARG A 347 12.14 23.44 -21.21
N GLU A 348 12.11 23.67 -22.52
CA GLU A 348 11.34 24.77 -23.13
C GLU A 348 9.84 24.64 -22.80
N ASN A 349 9.28 23.45 -22.95
CA ASN A 349 7.87 23.17 -22.64
C ASN A 349 7.59 23.25 -21.14
N ALA A 350 8.46 22.71 -20.29
CA ALA A 350 8.34 22.77 -18.83
C ALA A 350 8.33 24.22 -18.31
N GLN A 351 9.27 25.05 -18.78
CA GLN A 351 9.31 26.48 -18.44
C GLN A 351 8.06 27.21 -18.91
N ARG A 352 7.54 26.85 -20.08
CA ARG A 352 6.30 27.44 -20.59
C ARG A 352 5.10 27.07 -19.71
N VAL A 353 4.98 25.81 -19.29
CA VAL A 353 3.96 25.41 -18.32
C VAL A 353 4.09 26.21 -17.03
N LEU A 354 5.28 26.29 -16.42
CA LEU A 354 5.47 27.03 -15.17
C LEU A 354 5.24 28.55 -15.30
N SER A 355 5.37 29.11 -16.50
CA SER A 355 5.03 30.51 -16.75
C SER A 355 3.52 30.77 -16.74
N LEU A 356 2.73 29.74 -17.07
CA LEU A 356 1.26 29.79 -17.13
C LEU A 356 0.62 29.29 -15.83
N ASP A 357 1.20 28.24 -15.25
CA ASP A 357 0.82 27.57 -14.01
C ASP A 357 2.07 27.33 -13.14
N PRO A 358 2.45 28.31 -12.31
CA PRO A 358 3.64 28.20 -11.46
C PRO A 358 3.61 27.08 -10.42
N ASP A 359 2.41 26.57 -10.08
CA ASP A 359 2.20 25.53 -9.08
C ASP A 359 2.03 24.14 -9.73
N ASN A 360 2.34 24.00 -11.03
CA ASN A 360 2.09 22.77 -11.78
C ASN A 360 2.87 21.55 -11.23
N VAL A 361 2.17 20.68 -10.51
CA VAL A 361 2.76 19.52 -9.82
C VAL A 361 3.49 18.58 -10.78
N PHE A 362 2.94 18.35 -11.97
CA PHE A 362 3.54 17.45 -12.95
C PHE A 362 4.91 17.96 -13.39
N VAL A 363 5.01 19.23 -13.76
CA VAL A 363 6.28 19.82 -14.21
C VAL A 363 7.27 20.00 -13.07
N LEU A 364 6.83 20.46 -11.89
CA LEU A 364 7.71 20.57 -10.71
C LEU A 364 8.35 19.23 -10.33
N THR A 365 7.57 18.15 -10.38
CA THR A 365 8.10 16.81 -10.10
C THR A 365 9.00 16.30 -11.22
N SER A 366 8.66 16.57 -12.49
CA SER A 366 9.54 16.25 -13.61
C SER A 366 10.88 17.00 -13.53
N LEU A 367 10.89 18.27 -13.10
CA LEU A 367 12.12 19.05 -12.89
C LEU A 367 13.03 18.44 -11.84
N ALA A 368 12.46 18.04 -10.70
CA ALA A 368 13.20 17.35 -9.65
C ALA A 368 13.91 16.09 -10.16
N LEU A 369 13.37 15.45 -11.20
CA LEU A 369 13.83 14.17 -11.73
C LEU A 369 14.71 14.27 -12.99
N TYR A 370 14.65 15.39 -13.71
CA TYR A 370 15.23 15.51 -15.05
C TYR A 370 16.38 16.54 -15.12
N ASP A 371 16.35 17.61 -14.32
CA ASP A 371 17.33 18.71 -14.43
C ASP A 371 18.59 18.52 -13.57
N GLN A 372 19.42 17.52 -13.94
CA GLN A 372 20.57 17.16 -13.10
C GLN A 372 21.90 17.02 -13.82
N TYR A 373 21.92 17.22 -15.14
CA TYR A 373 23.14 17.35 -15.92
C TYR A 373 23.62 18.80 -16.05
N GLY A 374 22.90 19.75 -15.44
CA GLY A 374 23.27 21.16 -15.37
C GLY A 374 23.98 21.53 -14.07
N GLU A 375 24.90 22.50 -14.13
CA GLU A 375 25.59 23.10 -12.97
C GLU A 375 24.64 23.83 -11.97
N GLN A 376 23.32 23.84 -12.20
CA GLN A 376 22.34 24.72 -11.52
C GLN A 376 21.54 24.08 -10.37
N HIS A 377 21.68 22.77 -10.09
CA HIS A 377 21.22 22.14 -8.84
C HIS A 377 19.70 22.31 -8.54
N GLU A 378 18.81 21.75 -9.39
CA GLU A 378 17.36 22.04 -9.32
C GLU A 378 16.50 21.14 -8.40
N PHE A 379 16.98 19.95 -7.96
CA PHE A 379 16.11 19.05 -7.18
C PHE A 379 15.78 19.60 -5.78
N GLU A 380 16.72 20.24 -5.09
CA GLU A 380 16.44 20.90 -3.81
C GLU A 380 15.42 22.03 -3.96
N ALA A 381 15.54 22.83 -5.02
CA ALA A 381 14.60 23.90 -5.33
C ALA A 381 13.20 23.35 -5.64
N ALA A 382 13.12 22.24 -6.37
CA ALA A 382 11.86 21.56 -6.65
C ALA A 382 11.23 20.95 -5.38
N ILE A 383 12.02 20.32 -4.50
CA ILE A 383 11.52 19.82 -3.20
C ILE A 383 10.97 20.98 -2.37
N ASP A 384 11.71 22.09 -2.28
CA ASP A 384 11.32 23.27 -1.51
C ASP A 384 10.01 23.90 -2.05
N GLN A 385 9.82 23.92 -3.37
CA GLN A 385 8.56 24.33 -3.99
C GLN A 385 7.42 23.34 -3.73
N LEU A 386 7.67 22.03 -3.81
CA LEU A 386 6.67 21.01 -3.51
C LEU A 386 6.23 21.07 -2.05
N MET A 387 7.14 21.31 -1.10
CA MET A 387 6.77 21.46 0.32
C MET A 387 5.88 22.67 0.54
N ARG A 388 6.21 23.84 -0.05
CA ARG A 388 5.33 25.03 -0.02
C ARG A 388 3.96 24.78 -0.62
N LEU A 389 3.86 23.96 -1.66
CA LEU A 389 2.57 23.60 -2.25
C LEU A 389 1.80 22.65 -1.32
N ILE A 390 2.47 21.71 -0.65
CA ILE A 390 1.86 20.82 0.35
C ILE A 390 1.34 21.62 1.54
N GLU A 391 1.98 22.71 1.96
CA GLU A 391 1.45 23.62 3.00
C GLU A 391 0.06 24.18 2.63
N ARG A 392 -0.15 24.47 1.34
CA ARG A 392 -1.40 25.05 0.82
C ARG A 392 -2.45 24.00 0.45
N GLU A 393 -1.98 22.83 0.01
CA GLU A 393 -2.80 21.73 -0.51
C GLU A 393 -2.45 20.40 0.20
N PRO A 394 -2.57 20.31 1.53
CA PRO A 394 -2.10 19.16 2.31
C PRO A 394 -2.88 17.86 2.03
N ASN A 395 -3.98 17.97 1.28
CA ASN A 395 -4.89 16.87 0.95
C ASN A 395 -4.91 16.57 -0.56
N ASN A 396 -4.06 17.21 -1.36
CA ASN A 396 -3.95 16.88 -2.77
C ASN A 396 -3.17 15.56 -2.93
N THR A 397 -3.91 14.46 -3.12
CA THR A 397 -3.32 13.11 -3.19
C THR A 397 -2.35 12.93 -4.36
N GLU A 398 -2.49 13.70 -5.45
CA GLU A 398 -1.55 13.60 -6.57
C GLU A 398 -0.22 14.32 -6.25
N LEU A 399 -0.30 15.49 -5.61
CA LEU A 399 0.85 16.21 -5.07
C LEU A 399 1.61 15.35 -4.05
N LEU A 400 0.92 14.82 -3.04
CA LEU A 400 1.53 13.98 -1.99
C LEU A 400 2.22 12.75 -2.58
N ARG A 401 1.57 12.07 -3.53
CA ARG A 401 2.12 10.89 -4.18
C ARG A 401 3.38 11.21 -4.98
N ARG A 402 3.35 12.27 -5.79
CA ARG A 402 4.48 12.66 -6.64
C ARG A 402 5.65 13.21 -5.83
N ALA A 403 5.38 14.00 -4.80
CA ALA A 403 6.40 14.48 -3.87
C ALA A 403 7.05 13.30 -3.12
N SER A 404 6.26 12.33 -2.64
CA SER A 404 6.80 11.09 -2.06
C SER A 404 7.71 10.33 -3.04
N TYR A 405 7.36 10.29 -4.33
CA TYR A 405 8.22 9.71 -5.36
C TYR A 405 9.56 10.43 -5.48
N VAL A 406 9.54 11.77 -5.57
CA VAL A 406 10.75 12.59 -5.63
C VAL A 406 11.64 12.36 -4.42
N LEU A 407 11.07 12.40 -3.21
CA LEU A 407 11.80 12.18 -1.96
C LEU A 407 12.41 10.77 -1.89
N ARG A 408 11.68 9.76 -2.38
CA ARG A 408 12.18 8.37 -2.45
C ARG A 408 13.40 8.23 -3.35
N VAL A 409 13.37 8.79 -4.55
CA VAL A 409 14.48 8.65 -5.52
C VAL A 409 15.67 9.58 -5.22
N THR A 410 15.46 10.62 -4.40
CA THR A 410 16.53 11.48 -3.87
C THR A 410 17.08 10.98 -2.53
N GLY A 411 16.52 9.91 -1.98
CA GLY A 411 17.02 9.25 -0.77
C GLY A 411 16.54 9.84 0.56
N TYR A 412 15.54 10.73 0.55
CA TYR A 412 14.81 11.23 1.73
C TYR A 412 13.65 10.26 2.06
N PHE A 413 14.03 9.05 2.50
CA PHE A 413 13.08 7.93 2.61
C PHE A 413 12.05 8.12 3.73
N GLU A 414 12.44 8.74 4.84
CA GLU A 414 11.55 8.94 5.98
C GLU A 414 10.42 9.90 5.60
N GLU A 415 10.79 11.04 5.02
CA GLU A 415 9.89 12.07 4.51
C GLU A 415 9.02 11.53 3.36
N ALA A 416 9.58 10.68 2.48
CA ALA A 416 8.80 9.99 1.45
C ALA A 416 7.70 9.10 2.04
N VAL A 417 8.00 8.38 3.13
CA VAL A 417 7.03 7.54 3.84
C VAL A 417 5.96 8.39 4.52
N GLU A 418 6.33 9.51 5.14
CA GLU A 418 5.36 10.44 5.76
C GLU A 418 4.34 10.98 4.74
N LEU A 419 4.80 11.44 3.58
CA LEU A 419 3.92 11.91 2.51
C LEU A 419 3.03 10.81 1.95
N ALA A 420 3.58 9.60 1.78
CA ALA A 420 2.79 8.47 1.28
C ALA A 420 1.73 8.02 2.30
N HIS A 421 2.02 8.08 3.61
CA HIS A 421 1.02 7.87 4.65
C HIS A 421 -0.07 8.93 4.61
N GLN A 422 0.28 10.21 4.45
CA GLN A 422 -0.73 11.25 4.27
C GLN A 422 -1.61 10.97 3.06
N CYS A 423 -1.02 10.57 1.93
CA CYS A 423 -1.76 10.21 0.71
C CYS A 423 -2.83 9.14 1.00
N ILE A 424 -2.46 8.08 1.75
CA ILE A 424 -3.39 7.03 2.19
C ILE A 424 -4.39 7.53 3.22
N ARG A 425 -4.02 8.45 4.13
CA ARG A 425 -4.96 9.06 5.07
C ARG A 425 -6.06 9.82 4.34
N VAL A 426 -5.71 10.55 3.28
CA VAL A 426 -6.68 11.31 2.48
C VAL A 426 -7.58 10.37 1.68
N ASP A 427 -7.00 9.42 0.95
CA ASP A 427 -7.75 8.40 0.19
C ASP A 427 -7.15 6.99 0.43
N PRO A 428 -7.73 6.22 1.37
CA PRO A 428 -7.27 4.87 1.69
C PRO A 428 -7.41 3.87 0.53
N LEU A 429 -8.27 4.17 -0.43
CA LEU A 429 -8.57 3.30 -1.57
C LEU A 429 -7.80 3.69 -2.83
N LYS A 430 -7.08 4.82 -2.81
CA LYS A 430 -6.22 5.24 -3.93
C LYS A 430 -5.03 4.29 -4.05
N HIS A 431 -5.17 3.35 -4.97
CA HIS A 431 -4.16 2.35 -5.31
C HIS A 431 -2.74 2.95 -5.42
N SER A 432 -2.61 4.10 -6.08
CA SER A 432 -1.31 4.72 -6.33
C SER A 432 -0.65 5.30 -5.07
N CYS A 433 -1.42 5.69 -4.04
CA CYS A 433 -0.87 6.06 -2.72
C CYS A 433 -0.31 4.83 -1.99
N VAL A 434 -1.05 3.71 -2.01
CA VAL A 434 -0.63 2.44 -1.39
C VAL A 434 0.62 1.88 -2.06
N LEU A 435 0.66 1.94 -3.40
CA LEU A 435 1.84 1.57 -4.17
C LEU A 435 3.05 2.44 -3.80
N GLN A 436 2.86 3.75 -3.71
CA GLN A 436 3.92 4.69 -3.37
C GLN A 436 4.49 4.42 -1.97
N LEU A 437 3.64 4.13 -0.97
CA LEU A 437 4.10 3.77 0.37
C LEU A 437 4.88 2.45 0.39
N LYS A 438 4.38 1.42 -0.32
CA LYS A 438 5.12 0.16 -0.50
C LYS A 438 6.49 0.39 -1.10
N GLU A 439 6.59 1.23 -2.13
CA GLU A 439 7.87 1.57 -2.76
C GLU A 439 8.79 2.34 -1.84
N ALA A 440 8.27 3.31 -1.07
CA ALA A 440 9.06 4.05 -0.10
C ALA A 440 9.67 3.14 0.97
N TYR A 441 8.89 2.21 1.53
CA TYR A 441 9.43 1.20 2.45
C TYR A 441 10.46 0.29 1.82
N MET A 442 10.22 -0.11 0.57
CA MET A 442 11.14 -0.98 -0.16
C MET A 442 12.48 -0.29 -0.43
N TRP A 443 12.49 0.95 -0.91
CA TRP A 443 13.71 1.74 -1.14
C TRP A 443 14.45 2.06 0.15
N TRP A 444 13.72 2.28 1.26
CA TRP A 444 14.32 2.43 2.58
C TRP A 444 14.91 1.12 3.13
N GLY A 445 14.53 -0.03 2.57
CA GLY A 445 14.95 -1.35 3.05
C GLY A 445 14.18 -1.84 4.28
N LYS A 446 12.96 -1.34 4.48
CA LYS A 446 11.99 -1.77 5.51
C LYS A 446 11.17 -2.95 4.99
N VAL A 447 11.80 -4.13 4.98
CA VAL A 447 11.31 -5.36 4.31
C VAL A 447 9.92 -5.80 4.82
N GLU A 448 9.72 -5.80 6.14
CA GLU A 448 8.46 -6.23 6.77
C GLU A 448 7.28 -5.35 6.35
N GLN A 449 7.47 -4.03 6.40
CA GLN A 449 6.46 -3.06 5.98
C GLN A 449 6.21 -3.15 4.47
N ALA A 450 7.26 -3.30 3.66
CA ALA A 450 7.12 -3.48 2.22
C ALA A 450 6.33 -4.76 1.86
N ARG A 451 6.54 -5.87 2.59
CA ARG A 451 5.73 -7.11 2.49
C ARG A 451 4.27 -6.84 2.80
N GLU A 452 3.98 -6.24 3.96
CA GLU A 452 2.61 -5.96 4.40
C GLU A 452 1.81 -5.20 3.33
N TYR A 453 2.38 -4.12 2.79
CA TYR A 453 1.71 -3.33 1.77
C TYR A 453 1.68 -4.00 0.39
N THR A 454 2.63 -4.90 0.10
CA THR A 454 2.57 -5.75 -1.10
C THR A 454 1.39 -6.73 -1.02
N ASP A 455 1.18 -7.36 0.14
CA ASP A 455 0.05 -8.28 0.34
C ASP A 455 -1.29 -7.55 0.32
N LYS A 456 -1.38 -6.35 0.91
CA LYS A 456 -2.55 -5.48 0.76
C LYS A 456 -2.86 -5.17 -0.71
N LEU A 457 -1.83 -4.84 -1.50
CA LEU A 457 -1.99 -4.55 -2.93
C LEU A 457 -2.52 -5.76 -3.71
N LYS A 458 -1.96 -6.95 -3.45
CA LYS A 458 -2.41 -8.20 -4.07
C LYS A 458 -3.83 -8.57 -3.68
N ALA A 459 -4.14 -8.54 -2.38
CA ALA A 459 -5.44 -8.95 -1.85
C ALA A 459 -6.58 -8.08 -2.38
N ARG A 460 -6.34 -6.77 -2.52
CA ARG A 460 -7.39 -5.81 -2.88
C ARG A 460 -7.49 -5.53 -4.39
N TRP A 461 -6.37 -5.43 -5.11
CA TRP A 461 -6.37 -5.04 -6.53
C TRP A 461 -5.84 -6.12 -7.48
N ASN A 462 -5.48 -7.31 -6.97
CA ASN A 462 -4.92 -8.42 -7.76
C ASN A 462 -3.75 -8.00 -8.68
N GLN A 463 -2.92 -7.06 -8.19
CA GLN A 463 -1.86 -6.45 -8.99
C GLN A 463 -0.62 -7.33 -9.07
N PRO A 464 -0.05 -7.54 -10.27
CA PRO A 464 1.21 -8.23 -10.43
C PRO A 464 2.38 -7.31 -10.01
N VAL A 465 2.78 -7.39 -8.74
CA VAL A 465 3.93 -6.66 -8.17
C VAL A 465 5.22 -7.47 -8.37
N LEU A 466 5.51 -7.84 -9.62
CA LEU A 466 6.35 -8.99 -9.98
C LEU A 466 7.82 -8.84 -9.54
N LEU A 467 8.52 -7.80 -10.01
CA LEU A 467 9.95 -7.63 -9.69
C LEU A 467 10.18 -7.38 -8.19
N HIS A 468 9.29 -6.60 -7.59
CA HIS A 468 9.29 -6.30 -6.16
C HIS A 468 9.01 -7.55 -5.30
N GLU A 469 8.16 -8.46 -5.76
CA GLU A 469 7.94 -9.75 -5.09
C GLU A 469 9.19 -10.61 -5.11
N LEU A 470 9.87 -10.70 -6.26
CA LEU A 470 11.13 -11.43 -6.38
C LEU A 470 12.18 -10.92 -5.40
N LEU A 471 12.32 -9.59 -5.31
CA LEU A 471 13.22 -8.91 -4.37
C LEU A 471 12.84 -9.18 -2.90
N LEU A 472 11.56 -9.12 -2.56
CA LEU A 472 11.10 -9.41 -1.20
C LEU A 472 11.40 -10.87 -0.82
N LEU A 473 11.12 -11.83 -1.73
CA LEU A 473 11.47 -13.24 -1.51
C LEU A 473 12.97 -13.45 -1.33
N PHE A 474 13.80 -12.71 -2.07
CA PHE A 474 15.24 -12.71 -1.91
C PHE A 474 15.66 -12.21 -0.52
N TRP A 475 15.20 -11.03 -0.11
CA TRP A 475 15.54 -10.47 1.22
C TRP A 475 14.97 -11.25 2.40
N GLU A 476 13.87 -11.97 2.20
CA GLU A 476 13.28 -12.88 3.18
C GLU A 476 14.05 -14.22 3.28
N GLY A 477 15.07 -14.44 2.43
CA GLY A 477 15.86 -15.67 2.42
C GLY A 477 15.06 -16.87 1.88
N ARG A 478 14.18 -16.64 0.89
CA ARG A 478 13.29 -17.65 0.28
C ARG A 478 13.66 -17.91 -1.20
N PRO A 479 14.90 -18.33 -1.52
CA PRO A 479 15.40 -18.37 -2.90
C PRO A 479 14.71 -19.44 -3.78
N LEU A 480 14.22 -20.54 -3.19
CA LEU A 480 13.48 -21.55 -3.95
C LEU A 480 12.11 -21.05 -4.42
N GLU A 481 11.45 -20.26 -3.57
CA GLU A 481 10.18 -19.61 -3.90
C GLU A 481 10.41 -18.50 -4.92
N ALA A 482 11.46 -17.71 -4.74
CA ALA A 482 11.91 -16.71 -5.72
C ALA A 482 12.15 -17.33 -7.10
N LYS A 483 12.86 -18.47 -7.17
CA LYS A 483 13.11 -19.20 -8.42
C LYS A 483 11.82 -19.70 -9.07
N THR A 484 10.92 -20.26 -8.27
CA THR A 484 9.64 -20.80 -8.76
C THR A 484 8.75 -19.68 -9.28
N PHE A 485 8.68 -18.57 -8.54
CA PHE A 485 7.96 -17.37 -8.91
C PHE A 485 8.52 -16.77 -10.22
N ALA A 486 9.84 -16.63 -10.33
CA ALA A 486 10.50 -16.18 -11.56
C ALA A 486 10.16 -17.07 -12.77
N ALA A 487 10.13 -18.40 -12.58
CA ALA A 487 9.76 -19.35 -13.64
C ALA A 487 8.28 -19.27 -14.06
N GLN A 488 7.37 -19.06 -13.10
CA GLN A 488 5.92 -18.92 -13.37
C GLN A 488 5.59 -17.67 -14.19
N LEU A 489 6.38 -16.61 -14.07
CA LEU A 489 6.12 -15.34 -14.73
C LEU A 489 6.59 -15.28 -16.18
N GLY A 490 7.24 -16.32 -16.70
CA GLY A 490 7.82 -16.27 -18.04
C GLY A 490 8.98 -15.26 -18.16
N LEU A 491 9.48 -14.72 -17.05
CA LEU A 491 10.72 -13.91 -16.98
C LEU A 491 11.94 -14.66 -17.56
N GLY A 492 11.80 -15.96 -17.88
CA GLY A 492 12.82 -16.82 -18.50
C GLY A 492 12.82 -16.81 -20.03
N GLU A 493 11.91 -16.08 -20.67
CA GLU A 493 12.03 -15.74 -22.09
C GLU A 493 12.90 -14.48 -22.19
N ARG A 494 13.90 -14.44 -23.09
CA ARG A 494 14.76 -13.26 -23.39
C ARG A 494 13.98 -12.06 -24.00
N VAL A 495 12.71 -11.92 -23.64
CA VAL A 495 11.73 -10.98 -24.17
C VAL A 495 11.50 -9.83 -23.18
N ASP A 496 11.77 -10.01 -21.87
CA ASP A 496 11.63 -8.99 -20.83
C ASP A 496 13.01 -8.42 -20.42
N ARG A 497 13.15 -7.08 -20.35
CA ARG A 497 14.38 -6.39 -19.92
C ARG A 497 14.78 -6.71 -18.47
N ASN A 498 13.87 -7.25 -17.67
CA ASN A 498 14.07 -7.61 -16.27
C ASN A 498 14.60 -9.04 -16.07
N TRP A 499 14.85 -9.79 -17.14
CA TRP A 499 15.29 -11.19 -17.04
C TRP A 499 16.61 -11.42 -16.26
N PRO A 500 17.61 -10.50 -16.20
CA PRO A 500 18.83 -10.74 -15.44
C PRO A 500 18.57 -11.05 -13.96
N TRP A 501 17.49 -10.53 -13.38
CA TRP A 501 17.10 -10.76 -11.98
C TRP A 501 16.85 -12.22 -11.63
N GLN A 502 16.61 -13.07 -12.63
CA GLN A 502 16.45 -14.51 -12.44
C GLN A 502 17.74 -15.22 -12.02
N ALA A 503 18.90 -14.60 -12.24
CA ALA A 503 20.16 -15.17 -11.84
C ALA A 503 20.32 -15.18 -10.31
N LEU A 504 19.72 -14.22 -9.60
CA LEU A 504 19.84 -14.09 -8.15
C LEU A 504 19.40 -15.34 -7.39
N PRO A 505 18.21 -15.93 -7.63
CA PRO A 505 17.83 -17.20 -7.02
C PRO A 505 18.82 -18.35 -7.26
N GLU A 506 19.47 -18.42 -8.42
CA GLU A 506 20.47 -19.48 -8.68
C GLU A 506 21.73 -19.30 -7.84
N HIS A 507 22.18 -18.06 -7.66
CA HIS A 507 23.32 -17.74 -6.79
C HIS A 507 23.05 -18.14 -5.33
N GLU A 508 21.89 -17.73 -4.78
CA GLU A 508 21.49 -18.07 -3.40
C GLU A 508 21.32 -19.57 -3.15
N LEU A 509 20.94 -20.33 -4.18
CA LEU A 509 20.85 -21.79 -4.11
C LEU A 509 22.22 -22.48 -4.24
N GLY A 510 23.31 -21.73 -4.45
CA GLY A 510 24.66 -22.24 -4.66
C GLY A 510 24.90 -22.80 -6.07
N ASN A 511 24.01 -22.53 -7.02
CA ASN A 511 24.12 -22.98 -8.42
C ASN A 511 24.97 -22.01 -9.24
N GLU A 512 26.23 -21.83 -8.85
CA GLU A 512 27.18 -20.87 -9.46
C GLU A 512 27.30 -21.02 -10.99
N ASP A 513 27.28 -22.24 -11.52
CA ASP A 513 27.35 -22.48 -12.97
C ASP A 513 26.09 -22.00 -13.71
N ALA A 514 24.93 -22.03 -13.05
CA ALA A 514 23.70 -21.50 -13.62
C ALA A 514 23.70 -19.97 -13.57
N PHE A 515 24.08 -19.40 -12.42
CA PHE A 515 24.25 -17.95 -12.24
C PHE A 515 25.18 -17.36 -13.31
N ARG A 516 26.40 -17.90 -13.45
CA ARG A 516 27.39 -17.40 -14.43
C ARG A 516 26.91 -17.51 -15.87
N ARG A 517 26.20 -18.57 -16.23
CA ARG A 517 25.62 -18.72 -17.58
C ARG A 517 24.54 -17.69 -17.87
N GLN A 518 23.67 -17.41 -16.90
CA GLN A 518 22.63 -16.39 -17.05
C GLN A 518 23.26 -14.99 -17.13
N MET A 519 24.22 -14.67 -16.27
CA MET A 519 24.94 -13.39 -16.33
C MET A 519 25.69 -13.21 -17.65
N ALA A 520 26.36 -14.25 -18.16
CA ALA A 520 27.04 -14.18 -19.47
C ALA A 520 26.06 -13.90 -20.62
N ALA A 521 24.87 -14.50 -20.59
CA ALA A 521 23.83 -14.23 -21.58
C ALA A 521 23.26 -12.81 -21.46
N ALA A 522 23.13 -12.25 -20.24
CA ALA A 522 22.70 -10.87 -20.04
C ALA A 522 23.71 -9.87 -20.62
N ILE A 523 25.00 -10.13 -20.40
CA ILE A 523 26.10 -9.33 -20.95
C ILE A 523 26.13 -9.43 -22.48
N GLU A 524 25.90 -10.61 -23.04
CA GLU A 524 25.81 -10.80 -24.49
C GLU A 524 24.63 -10.00 -25.08
N ASP A 525 23.45 -10.10 -24.47
CA ASP A 525 22.26 -9.37 -24.90
C ASP A 525 22.48 -7.85 -24.80
N TYR A 526 23.19 -7.37 -23.76
CA TYR A 526 23.60 -5.97 -23.64
C TYR A 526 24.48 -5.55 -24.81
N HIS A 527 25.51 -6.32 -25.15
CA HIS A 527 26.38 -6.00 -26.29
C HIS A 527 25.66 -6.05 -27.65
N GLN A 528 24.59 -6.84 -27.77
CA GLN A 528 23.78 -6.90 -28.99
C GLN A 528 22.80 -5.74 -29.11
N ALA A 529 22.18 -5.32 -28.00
CA ALA A 529 21.14 -4.30 -27.98
C ALA A 529 21.66 -2.89 -27.67
N ASN A 530 22.83 -2.77 -27.05
CA ASN A 530 23.38 -1.54 -26.47
C ASN A 530 22.37 -0.80 -25.56
N ASP A 531 21.74 -1.54 -24.66
CA ASP A 531 20.62 -1.07 -23.82
C ASP A 531 21.10 -0.70 -22.41
N ALA A 532 21.07 0.60 -22.08
CA ALA A 532 21.50 1.14 -20.80
C ALA A 532 20.72 0.56 -19.59
N TYR A 533 19.45 0.18 -19.79
CA TYR A 533 18.64 -0.45 -18.74
C TYR A 533 19.15 -1.85 -18.42
N LEU A 534 19.67 -2.57 -19.42
CA LEU A 534 20.23 -3.90 -19.22
C LEU A 534 21.57 -3.80 -18.48
N ALA A 535 22.37 -2.76 -18.72
CA ALA A 535 23.58 -2.49 -17.94
C ALA A 535 23.28 -2.24 -16.45
N LEU A 536 22.25 -1.43 -16.15
CA LEU A 536 21.78 -1.25 -14.76
C LEU A 536 21.37 -2.59 -14.17
N ALA A 537 20.57 -3.37 -14.90
CA ALA A 537 20.10 -4.65 -14.38
C ALA A 537 21.24 -5.65 -14.13
N ILE A 538 22.26 -5.68 -14.96
CA ILE A 538 23.45 -6.49 -14.69
C ILE A 538 24.15 -6.01 -13.41
N ALA A 539 24.26 -4.69 -13.22
CA ALA A 539 24.90 -4.07 -12.06
C ALA A 539 24.20 -4.43 -10.74
N GLU A 540 22.87 -4.28 -10.67
CA GLU A 540 22.16 -4.61 -9.43
C GLU A 540 22.16 -6.13 -9.14
N VAL A 541 22.32 -7.02 -10.16
CA VAL A 541 22.42 -8.47 -9.91
C VAL A 541 23.74 -8.77 -9.24
N TYR A 542 24.83 -8.23 -9.78
CA TYR A 542 26.14 -8.37 -9.17
C TYR A 542 26.17 -7.78 -7.76
N ALA A 543 25.54 -6.61 -7.55
CA ALA A 543 25.45 -5.99 -6.24
C ALA A 543 24.73 -6.87 -5.22
N ALA A 544 23.55 -7.39 -5.57
CA ALA A 544 22.76 -8.25 -4.69
C ALA A 544 23.44 -9.60 -4.43
N ALA A 545 24.21 -10.13 -5.39
CA ALA A 545 25.01 -11.34 -5.24
C ALA A 545 26.39 -11.12 -4.56
N GLY A 546 26.70 -9.89 -4.11
CA GLY A 546 27.93 -9.58 -3.38
C GLY A 546 29.19 -9.42 -4.25
N TYR A 547 29.06 -9.38 -5.58
CA TYR A 547 30.13 -9.13 -6.54
C TYR A 547 30.35 -7.62 -6.71
N ALA A 548 30.91 -6.97 -5.70
CA ALA A 548 30.98 -5.51 -5.65
C ALA A 548 31.82 -4.89 -6.78
N ASP A 549 32.92 -5.52 -7.20
CA ASP A 549 33.78 -4.97 -8.26
C ASP A 549 33.07 -4.96 -9.62
N GLU A 550 32.46 -6.07 -9.98
CA GLU A 550 31.63 -6.20 -11.19
C GLU A 550 30.43 -5.27 -11.13
N ALA A 551 29.79 -5.14 -9.96
CA ALA A 551 28.66 -4.22 -9.79
C ALA A 551 29.05 -2.77 -10.08
N PHE A 552 30.15 -2.27 -9.51
CA PHE A 552 30.61 -0.90 -9.79
C PHE A 552 31.04 -0.70 -11.24
N GLN A 553 31.63 -1.71 -11.88
CA GLN A 553 31.96 -1.65 -13.31
C GLN A 553 30.70 -1.43 -14.15
N TRP A 554 29.66 -2.22 -13.91
CA TRP A 554 28.39 -2.13 -14.66
C TRP A 554 27.56 -0.90 -14.30
N LEU A 555 27.64 -0.41 -13.06
CA LEU A 555 27.07 0.89 -12.68
C LEU A 555 27.70 2.03 -13.48
N GLU A 556 29.03 2.00 -13.64
CA GLU A 556 29.73 3.01 -14.44
C GLU A 556 29.37 2.90 -15.93
N THR A 557 29.30 1.69 -16.47
CA THR A 557 28.81 1.47 -17.84
C THR A 557 27.39 2.00 -18.04
N SER A 558 26.47 1.70 -17.12
CA SER A 558 25.10 2.21 -17.20
C SER A 558 25.03 3.73 -17.07
N ARG A 559 25.89 4.33 -16.24
CA ARG A 559 26.06 5.78 -16.10
C ARG A 559 26.58 6.42 -17.38
N GLU A 560 27.54 5.80 -18.05
CA GLU A 560 28.10 6.29 -19.33
C GLU A 560 27.08 6.19 -20.47
N ASP A 561 26.27 5.12 -20.48
CA ASP A 561 25.26 4.87 -21.51
C ASP A 561 24.02 5.77 -21.37
N ASP A 562 23.44 5.84 -20.16
CA ASP A 562 22.34 6.75 -19.83
C ASP A 562 22.44 7.21 -18.37
N PRO A 563 23.08 8.37 -18.14
CA PRO A 563 23.17 8.94 -16.82
C PRO A 563 21.80 9.05 -16.10
N ARG A 564 20.69 9.30 -16.84
CA ARG A 564 19.36 9.58 -16.25
C ARG A 564 18.78 8.36 -15.54
N ASN A 565 19.06 7.17 -16.08
CA ASN A 565 18.64 5.90 -15.48
C ASN A 565 19.32 5.69 -14.12
N MET A 566 20.57 6.16 -13.97
CA MET A 566 21.28 6.06 -12.70
C MET A 566 20.66 6.91 -11.61
N PHE A 567 20.16 8.11 -11.89
CA PHE A 567 19.56 8.92 -10.84
C PHE A 567 18.27 8.29 -10.28
N ARG A 568 17.35 7.86 -11.15
CA ARG A 568 16.07 7.25 -10.74
C ARG A 568 16.25 5.96 -9.95
N SER A 569 17.38 5.28 -10.15
CA SER A 569 17.67 3.96 -9.60
C SER A 569 18.89 3.96 -8.67
N ALA A 570 19.46 5.14 -8.33
CA ALA A 570 20.66 5.24 -7.49
C ALA A 570 20.44 4.59 -6.12
N PHE A 571 19.22 4.73 -5.59
CA PHE A 571 18.80 4.10 -4.35
C PHE A 571 17.98 2.82 -4.59
N SER A 572 18.17 2.18 -5.74
CA SER A 572 17.54 0.90 -6.03
C SER A 572 17.84 -0.08 -4.90
N PRO A 573 16.83 -0.78 -4.38
CA PRO A 573 17.06 -1.64 -3.26
C PRO A 573 17.98 -2.85 -3.56
N PHE A 574 18.15 -3.22 -4.84
CA PHE A 574 19.10 -4.24 -5.25
C PHE A 574 20.57 -3.80 -5.06
N LEU A 575 20.84 -2.49 -5.00
CA LEU A 575 22.17 -1.93 -4.79
C LEU A 575 22.56 -1.84 -3.30
N ARG A 576 21.67 -2.24 -2.39
CA ARG A 576 21.87 -2.15 -0.94
C ARG A 576 23.16 -2.82 -0.46
N GLY A 577 23.57 -3.92 -1.10
CA GLY A 577 24.83 -4.62 -0.79
C GLY A 577 26.09 -3.76 -0.99
N LEU A 578 25.98 -2.66 -1.74
CA LEU A 578 27.08 -1.73 -1.99
C LEU A 578 27.12 -0.56 -1.00
N HIS A 579 26.06 -0.30 -0.22
CA HIS A 579 25.94 0.93 0.57
C HIS A 579 27.04 1.09 1.63
N ASP A 580 27.56 -0.01 2.17
CA ASP A 580 28.68 0.00 3.14
C ASP A 580 30.07 0.07 2.45
N ASN A 581 30.12 0.03 1.12
CA ASN A 581 31.36 0.12 0.35
C ASN A 581 31.81 1.59 0.24
N PRO A 582 33.09 1.93 0.52
CA PRO A 582 33.58 3.30 0.41
C PRO A 582 33.43 3.94 -0.98
N ARG A 583 33.34 3.13 -2.05
CA ARG A 583 33.11 3.63 -3.42
C ARG A 583 31.68 4.12 -3.65
N TRP A 584 30.73 3.70 -2.81
CA TRP A 584 29.32 4.03 -2.97
C TRP A 584 29.05 5.53 -2.81
N ASP A 585 29.58 6.14 -1.75
CA ASP A 585 29.43 7.57 -1.54
C ASP A 585 30.06 8.39 -2.66
N LEU A 586 31.21 7.95 -3.19
CA LEU A 586 31.85 8.58 -4.35
C LEU A 586 30.97 8.47 -5.60
N PHE A 587 30.36 7.32 -5.83
CA PHE A 587 29.42 7.12 -6.93
C PHE A 587 28.18 8.03 -6.78
N LEU A 588 27.58 8.12 -5.59
CA LEU A 588 26.47 9.05 -5.35
C LEU A 588 26.88 10.52 -5.51
N GLN A 589 28.11 10.90 -5.14
CA GLN A 589 28.62 12.25 -5.36
C GLN A 589 28.71 12.60 -6.86
N GLN A 590 29.12 11.65 -7.70
CA GLN A 590 29.13 11.84 -9.16
C GLN A 590 27.73 12.03 -9.74
N LEU A 591 26.71 11.47 -9.10
CA LEU A 591 25.29 11.65 -9.44
C LEU A 591 24.66 12.88 -8.77
N GLY A 592 25.41 13.67 -8.00
CA GLY A 592 24.87 14.80 -7.23
C GLY A 592 24.00 14.40 -6.03
N LEU A 593 24.01 13.13 -5.63
CA LEU A 593 23.22 12.53 -4.54
C LEU A 593 24.04 12.21 -3.27
N GLY A 594 25.27 12.71 -3.20
CA GLY A 594 26.20 12.44 -2.12
C GLY A 594 25.60 12.74 -0.73
N HIS A 595 25.94 11.90 0.25
CA HIS A 595 25.42 12.00 1.61
C HIS A 595 25.59 13.40 2.23
N GLU A 596 26.75 14.03 2.09
CA GLU A 596 27.01 15.37 2.65
C GLU A 596 26.07 16.44 2.10
N ARG A 597 25.81 16.43 0.80
CA ARG A 597 24.92 17.38 0.14
C ARG A 597 23.49 17.23 0.65
N ARG A 598 23.00 15.98 0.72
CA ARG A 598 21.65 15.69 1.21
C ARG A 598 21.50 16.02 2.70
N ALA A 599 22.51 15.74 3.51
CA ALA A 599 22.50 16.11 4.92
C ALA A 599 22.55 17.63 5.15
N ALA A 600 23.11 18.41 4.22
CA ALA A 600 23.15 19.86 4.28
C ALA A 600 21.82 20.53 3.88
N PHE A 601 21.01 19.86 3.06
CA PHE A 601 19.67 20.34 2.68
C PHE A 601 18.62 19.82 3.66
N GLN A 602 18.14 20.71 4.54
CA GLN A 602 17.09 20.40 5.50
C GLN A 602 15.78 21.09 5.10
N PHE A 603 14.68 20.34 5.17
CA PHE A 603 13.32 20.83 4.95
C PHE A 603 12.37 20.13 5.92
N GLU A 604 11.18 20.69 6.12
CA GLU A 604 10.12 20.07 6.91
C GLU A 604 9.00 19.61 5.98
N VAL A 605 8.39 18.46 6.31
CA VAL A 605 7.19 17.95 5.63
C VAL A 605 5.96 18.59 6.31
N PRO A 606 5.26 19.51 5.63
CA PRO A 606 4.27 20.37 6.29
C PRO A 606 2.90 19.71 6.31
N LEU A 607 2.77 18.66 7.11
CA LEU A 607 1.52 17.91 7.25
C LEU A 607 0.68 18.42 8.43
N PRO A 608 -0.65 18.48 8.29
CA PRO A 608 -1.55 18.77 9.40
C PRO A 608 -1.39 17.70 10.50
N ARG A 609 -1.33 18.16 11.75
CA ARG A 609 -1.12 17.33 12.95
C ARG A 609 -2.34 16.53 13.33
#